data_AF-A0A455AXZ3-F1
#
_entry.id   AF-A0A455AXZ3-F1
#
_cell.length_a   1.000
_cell.length_b   1.000
_cell.length_c   1.000
_cell.angle_alpha   90.00
_cell.angle_beta   90.00
_cell.angle_gamma   90.00
#
_symmetry.space_group_name_H-M   'P 1'
#
loop_
_entity.id
_entity.type
_entity.pdbx_description
1 polymer ?
#
loop_
_entity_poly.entity_id
_entity_poly.type
_entity_poly.pdbx_seq_one_letter_code
_entity_poly.pdbx_strand_id
1 'polypeptide(L)'
;LRYVESKKDRVTVVFSTVFKDDDDVVIGKVFMQEFKEGRRASHTAPQVLFSHREPPLELKDTDAAVGDNIGYITFVLFPRHTNASARDNTINLIHTFRDYLHYHIKCSKAYIHTRMRAKTSDFLKVLNRARPDAEKKEMKTITGKTFSSR
;
A
#
# COMPACT_ATOMS: atom_id res chain seq x y z
N LEU A 1 19.51 1.98 0.17
CA LEU A 1 20.73 1.14 0.24
C LEU A 1 20.32 -0.33 0.18
N ARG A 2 21.14 -1.19 -0.44
CA ARG A 2 20.90 -2.64 -0.54
C ARG A 2 22.14 -3.38 -0.05
N TYR A 3 21.96 -4.32 0.86
CA TYR A 3 23.00 -5.22 1.34
C TYR A 3 22.71 -6.64 0.87
N VAL A 4 23.75 -7.40 0.53
CA VAL A 4 23.64 -8.78 0.06
C VAL A 4 24.70 -9.61 0.77
N GLU A 5 24.29 -10.69 1.41
CA GLU A 5 25.17 -11.59 2.13
C GLU A 5 24.89 -13.04 1.70
N SER A 6 25.94 -13.79 1.40
CA SER A 6 25.85 -15.21 1.10
C SER A 6 26.23 -16.04 2.33
N LYS A 7 25.37 -16.98 2.70
CA LYS A 7 25.60 -17.98 3.76
C LYS A 7 25.63 -19.38 3.13
N LYS A 8 26.05 -20.39 3.89
CA LYS A 8 26.23 -21.77 3.41
C LYS A 8 24.98 -22.36 2.73
N ASP A 9 23.80 -22.04 3.25
CA ASP A 9 22.52 -22.63 2.85
C ASP A 9 21.54 -21.63 2.20
N ARG A 10 21.88 -20.33 2.17
CA ARG A 10 20.98 -19.26 1.76
C ARG A 10 21.73 -17.99 1.35
N VAL A 11 21.07 -17.16 0.56
CA VAL A 11 21.50 -15.78 0.28
C VAL A 11 20.49 -14.83 0.90
N THR A 12 20.96 -13.84 1.64
CA THR A 12 20.09 -12.80 2.21
C THR A 12 20.27 -11.50 1.44
N VAL A 13 19.16 -10.82 1.17
CA VAL A 13 19.12 -9.51 0.53
C VAL A 13 18.35 -8.58 1.43
N VAL A 14 19.02 -7.55 1.95
CA VAL A 14 18.41 -6.55 2.83
C VAL A 14 18.24 -5.25 2.06
N PHE A 15 17.00 -4.76 2.01
CA PHE A 15 16.66 -3.43 1.50
C PHE A 15 16.47 -2.48 2.67
N SER A 16 17.22 -1.38 2.67
CA SER A 16 16.90 -0.21 3.49
C SER A 16 16.07 0.76 2.66
N THR A 17 14.82 0.96 3.07
CA THR A 17 13.87 1.88 2.44
C THR A 17 13.54 3.03 3.39
N VAL A 18 13.40 4.22 2.80
CA VAL A 18 12.97 5.43 3.51
C VAL A 18 11.56 5.76 3.04
N PHE A 19 10.65 5.93 3.98
CA PHE A 19 9.28 6.38 3.77
C PHE A 19 9.23 7.89 4.01
N LYS A 20 8.94 8.67 2.98
CA LYS A 20 8.96 10.14 3.10
C LYS A 20 7.81 10.71 3.93
N ASP A 21 6.73 9.95 4.02
CA ASP A 21 5.46 10.33 4.62
C ASP A 21 5.19 9.35 5.77
N ASP A 22 4.76 9.85 6.91
CA ASP A 22 4.46 9.03 8.09
C ASP A 22 3.30 8.06 7.81
N ASP A 23 2.35 8.46 6.97
CA ASP A 23 1.26 7.59 6.53
C ASP A 23 1.77 6.42 5.66
N ASP A 24 2.82 6.65 4.86
CA ASP A 24 3.43 5.60 4.04
C ASP A 24 4.13 4.56 4.92
N VAL A 25 4.62 4.93 6.10
CA VAL A 25 5.16 3.98 7.09
C VAL A 25 4.05 3.04 7.56
N VAL A 26 2.88 3.57 7.90
CA VAL A 26 1.75 2.78 8.41
C VAL A 26 1.22 1.84 7.32
N ILE A 27 0.98 2.34 6.11
CA ILE A 27 0.52 1.52 4.98
C ILE A 27 1.60 0.48 4.64
N GLY A 28 2.87 0.88 4.60
CA GLY A 28 4.00 0.00 4.35
C GLY A 28 4.08 -1.16 5.33
N LYS A 29 3.85 -0.91 6.63
CA LYS A 29 3.79 -1.97 7.66
C LYS A 29 2.72 -3.02 7.36
N VAL A 30 1.54 -2.61 6.87
CA VAL A 30 0.48 -3.55 6.47
C VAL A 30 0.94 -4.44 5.31
N PHE A 31 1.52 -3.86 4.26
CA PHE A 31 2.10 -4.65 3.16
C PHE A 31 3.18 -5.61 3.67
N MET A 32 4.07 -5.15 4.56
CA MET A 32 5.16 -6.00 5.07
C MET A 32 4.66 -7.15 5.93
N GLN A 33 3.56 -6.96 6.67
CA GLN A 33 2.91 -8.05 7.40
C GLN A 33 2.40 -9.13 6.44
N GLU A 34 1.74 -8.74 5.34
CA GLU A 34 1.28 -9.68 4.30
C GLU A 34 2.46 -10.41 3.64
N PHE A 35 3.56 -9.71 3.34
CA PHE A 35 4.77 -10.32 2.78
C PHE A 35 5.40 -11.33 3.75
N LYS A 36 5.42 -11.03 5.05
CA LYS A 36 5.92 -11.95 6.09
C LYS A 36 5.09 -13.24 6.12
N GLU A 37 3.79 -13.14 5.88
CA GLU A 37 2.85 -14.26 5.82
C GLU A 37 2.74 -14.91 4.43
N GLY A 38 3.45 -14.39 3.42
CA GLY A 38 3.33 -14.81 2.02
C GLY A 38 3.62 -16.28 1.76
N ARG A 39 4.35 -16.97 2.66
CA ARG A 39 4.57 -18.42 2.58
C ARG A 39 3.31 -19.26 2.83
N ARG A 40 2.21 -18.65 3.28
CA ARG A 40 0.87 -19.27 3.31
C ARG A 40 0.31 -19.48 1.90
N ALA A 41 0.56 -18.53 0.99
CA ALA A 41 0.12 -18.62 -0.40
C ALA A 41 1.07 -19.48 -1.25
N SER A 42 2.37 -19.42 -0.98
CA SER A 42 3.37 -20.25 -1.64
C SER A 42 4.43 -20.74 -0.67
N HIS A 43 4.35 -22.02 -0.30
CA HIS A 43 5.29 -22.63 0.65
C HIS A 43 6.75 -22.60 0.16
N THR A 44 6.96 -22.53 -1.15
CA THR A 44 8.26 -22.50 -1.81
C THR A 44 8.82 -21.10 -2.00
N ALA A 45 8.04 -20.03 -1.74
CA ALA A 45 8.48 -18.66 -1.88
C ALA A 45 9.62 -18.29 -0.89
N PRO A 46 10.41 -17.24 -1.20
CA PRO A 46 11.36 -16.65 -0.26
C PRO A 46 10.72 -16.30 1.08
N GLN A 47 11.48 -16.44 2.16
CA GLN A 47 11.07 -15.90 3.45
C GLN A 47 11.36 -14.40 3.47
N VAL A 48 10.42 -13.60 4.00
CA VAL A 48 10.56 -12.16 4.17
C VAL A 48 10.52 -11.82 5.65
N LEU A 49 11.46 -11.00 6.09
CA LEU A 49 11.46 -10.38 7.41
C LEU A 49 11.38 -8.87 7.26
N PHE A 50 10.80 -8.21 8.26
CA PHE A 50 10.70 -6.77 8.32
C PHE A 50 11.14 -6.28 9.69
N SER A 51 12.04 -5.30 9.71
CA SER A 51 12.42 -4.55 10.90
C SER A 51 12.11 -3.07 10.67
N HIS A 52 11.53 -2.45 11.68
CA HIS A 52 11.21 -1.03 11.65
C HIS A 52 12.19 -0.26 12.52
N ARG A 53 12.64 0.90 12.04
CA ARG A 53 13.59 1.81 12.70
C ARG A 53 15.02 1.29 12.77
N GLU A 54 15.19 0.07 13.24
CA GLU A 54 16.51 -0.51 13.51
C GLU A 54 16.92 -1.51 12.42
N PRO A 55 18.21 -1.50 12.01
CA PRO A 55 18.74 -2.51 11.11
C PRO A 55 18.70 -3.91 11.75
N PRO A 56 18.63 -4.97 10.92
CA PRO A 56 18.77 -6.34 11.41
C PRO A 56 20.19 -6.57 11.96
N LEU A 57 20.38 -7.60 12.79
CA LEU A 57 21.65 -7.86 13.49
C LEU A 57 22.85 -7.97 12.55
N GLU A 58 22.65 -8.48 11.34
CA GLU A 58 23.66 -8.57 10.29
C GLU A 58 24.23 -7.21 9.85
N LEU A 59 23.51 -6.12 10.14
CA LEU A 59 23.87 -4.75 9.80
C LEU A 59 24.13 -3.87 11.04
N LYS A 60 24.21 -4.45 12.24
CA LYS A 60 24.31 -3.66 13.48
C LYS A 60 25.63 -2.90 13.62
N ASP A 61 26.73 -3.46 13.11
CA ASP A 61 28.08 -2.89 13.22
C ASP A 61 28.49 -2.12 11.95
N THR A 62 27.53 -1.76 11.10
CA THR A 62 27.76 -0.94 9.91
C THR A 62 27.21 0.48 10.10
N ASP A 63 27.40 1.35 9.11
CA ASP A 63 26.81 2.69 9.04
C ASP A 63 25.31 2.67 8.64
N ALA A 64 24.60 1.58 8.95
CA ALA A 64 23.20 1.41 8.63
C ALA A 64 22.34 2.46 9.37
N ALA A 65 21.62 3.27 8.60
CA ALA A 65 20.82 4.37 9.13
C ALA A 65 19.69 3.89 10.05
N VAL A 66 19.52 4.55 11.20
CA VAL A 66 18.42 4.32 12.14
C VAL A 66 17.46 5.50 12.06
N GLY A 67 16.15 5.25 12.08
CA GLY A 67 15.17 6.34 12.11
C GLY A 67 13.73 5.91 11.97
N ASP A 68 12.81 6.75 12.43
CA ASP A 68 11.38 6.46 12.47
C ASP A 68 10.75 6.25 11.08
N ASN A 69 11.34 6.84 10.05
CA ASN A 69 10.91 6.74 8.67
C ASN A 69 11.68 5.67 7.87
N ILE A 70 12.47 4.82 8.54
CA ILE A 70 13.29 3.78 7.92
C ILE A 70 12.70 2.40 8.18
N GLY A 71 12.66 1.60 7.11
CA GLY A 71 12.30 0.19 7.17
C GLY A 71 13.38 -0.68 6.53
N TYR A 72 13.65 -1.80 7.17
CA TYR A 72 14.55 -2.83 6.67
C TYR A 72 13.73 -4.05 6.26
N ILE A 73 13.84 -4.44 4.99
CA ILE A 73 13.17 -5.63 4.44
C ILE A 73 14.25 -6.65 4.08
N THR A 74 14.19 -7.83 4.69
CA THR A 74 15.15 -8.92 4.45
C THR A 74 14.48 -10.05 3.69
N PHE A 75 14.97 -10.33 2.49
CA PHE A 75 14.63 -11.53 1.73
C PHE A 75 15.65 -12.63 2.00
N VAL A 76 15.16 -13.81 2.35
CA VAL A 76 15.97 -15.02 2.48
C VAL A 76 15.71 -15.91 1.28
N LEU A 77 16.71 -16.01 0.41
CA LEU A 77 16.71 -16.80 -0.81
C LEU A 77 17.43 -18.13 -0.57
N PHE A 78 16.83 -19.24 -1.00
CA PHE A 78 17.40 -20.59 -0.88
C PHE A 78 17.91 -21.05 -2.25
N PRO A 79 18.64 -22.19 -2.36
CA PRO A 79 19.16 -22.69 -3.64
C PRO A 79 18.11 -22.83 -4.75
N ARG A 80 16.85 -23.09 -4.39
CA ARG A 80 15.72 -23.10 -5.34
C ARG A 80 15.46 -21.74 -6.03
N HIS A 81 15.86 -20.64 -5.42
CA HIS A 81 15.73 -19.27 -5.94
C HIS A 81 17.03 -18.81 -6.65
N THR A 82 18.19 -19.32 -6.22
CA THR A 82 19.50 -18.81 -6.68
C THR A 82 20.20 -19.71 -7.71
N ASN A 83 19.64 -20.89 -8.01
CA ASN A 83 20.19 -21.76 -9.05
C ASN A 83 20.14 -21.11 -10.44
N ALA A 84 20.96 -21.62 -11.37
CA ALA A 84 21.12 -21.05 -12.70
C ALA A 84 19.81 -20.92 -13.49
N SER A 85 18.85 -21.84 -13.29
CA SER A 85 17.56 -21.80 -13.99
C SER A 85 16.62 -20.73 -13.46
N ALA A 86 16.63 -20.44 -12.15
CA ALA A 86 15.76 -19.46 -11.51
C ALA A 86 16.40 -18.08 -11.31
N ARG A 87 17.71 -17.97 -11.52
CA ARG A 87 18.52 -16.79 -11.19
C ARG A 87 18.00 -15.51 -11.83
N ASP A 88 17.79 -15.50 -13.14
CA ASP A 88 17.48 -14.28 -13.87
C ASP A 88 16.10 -13.73 -13.48
N ASN A 89 15.10 -14.63 -13.34
CA ASN A 89 13.79 -14.25 -12.82
C ASN A 89 13.86 -13.72 -11.38
N THR A 90 14.64 -14.36 -10.52
CA THR A 90 14.83 -13.90 -9.13
C THR A 90 15.47 -12.52 -9.09
N ILE A 91 16.48 -12.25 -9.93
CA ILE A 91 17.09 -10.94 -10.06
C ILE A 91 16.05 -9.91 -10.52
N ASN A 92 15.26 -10.24 -11.55
CA ASN A 92 14.22 -9.36 -12.09
C ASN A 92 13.20 -8.91 -11.04
N LEU A 93 12.76 -9.83 -10.19
CA LEU A 93 11.80 -9.52 -9.12
C LEU A 93 12.46 -8.75 -7.98
N ILE A 94 13.66 -9.17 -7.54
CA ILE A 94 14.26 -8.60 -6.34
C ILE A 94 14.80 -7.18 -6.58
N HIS A 95 15.33 -6.88 -7.77
CA HIS A 95 15.89 -5.55 -8.03
C HIS A 95 14.81 -4.46 -8.15
N THR A 96 13.59 -4.82 -8.56
CA THR A 96 12.45 -3.91 -8.69
C THR A 96 11.61 -3.80 -7.40
N PHE A 97 11.87 -4.64 -6.39
CA PHE A 97 11.03 -4.74 -5.19
C PHE A 97 10.80 -3.40 -4.48
N ARG A 98 11.84 -2.56 -4.35
CA ARG A 98 11.70 -1.26 -3.68
C ARG A 98 10.67 -0.38 -4.40
N ASP A 99 10.75 -0.31 -5.72
CA ASP A 99 9.86 0.53 -6.51
C ASP A 99 8.47 -0.09 -6.58
N TYR A 100 8.37 -1.42 -6.64
CA TYR A 100 7.12 -2.16 -6.49
C TYR A 100 6.39 -1.79 -5.18
N LEU A 101 7.09 -1.82 -4.04
CA LEU A 101 6.50 -1.49 -2.75
C LEU A 101 5.98 -0.05 -2.72
N HIS A 102 6.83 0.90 -3.11
CA HIS A 102 6.49 2.33 -3.12
C HIS A 102 5.39 2.68 -4.11
N TYR A 103 5.32 1.96 -5.24
CA TYR A 103 4.25 2.08 -6.22
C TYR A 103 2.92 1.60 -5.62
N HIS A 104 2.90 0.41 -5.04
CA HIS A 104 1.67 -0.16 -4.48
C HIS A 104 1.14 0.62 -3.27
N ILE A 105 2.01 1.22 -2.44
CA ILE A 105 1.59 2.15 -1.38
C ILE A 105 0.81 3.33 -1.99
N LYS A 106 1.35 3.96 -3.04
CA LYS A 106 0.68 5.08 -3.73
C LYS A 106 -0.64 4.65 -4.38
N CYS A 107 -0.69 3.48 -5.00
CA CYS A 107 -1.92 2.91 -5.55
C CYS A 107 -2.97 2.68 -4.45
N SER A 108 -2.58 2.17 -3.28
CA SER A 108 -3.49 2.02 -2.14
C SER A 108 -4.04 3.36 -1.67
N LYS A 109 -3.21 4.41 -1.56
CA LYS A 109 -3.69 5.77 -1.25
C LYS A 109 -4.71 6.28 -2.28
N ALA A 110 -4.42 6.09 -3.57
CA ALA A 110 -5.35 6.46 -4.64
C ALA A 110 -6.68 5.70 -4.58
N TYR A 111 -6.63 4.41 -4.26
CA TYR A 111 -7.84 3.60 -4.06
C TYR A 111 -8.67 4.08 -2.87
N ILE A 112 -8.02 4.39 -1.74
CA ILE A 112 -8.68 4.96 -0.56
C ILE A 112 -9.33 6.30 -0.92
N HIS A 113 -8.67 7.17 -1.68
CA HIS A 113 -9.29 8.42 -2.17
C HIS A 113 -10.58 8.17 -2.96
N THR A 114 -10.60 7.15 -3.83
CA THR A 114 -11.81 6.79 -4.58
C THR A 114 -12.95 6.33 -3.66
N ARG A 115 -12.64 5.53 -2.63
CA ARG A 115 -13.62 5.11 -1.61
C ARG A 115 -14.16 6.29 -0.81
N MET A 116 -13.28 7.22 -0.41
CA MET A 116 -13.68 8.43 0.30
C MET A 116 -14.60 9.31 -0.54
N ARG A 117 -14.28 9.53 -1.84
CA ARG A 117 -15.14 10.29 -2.75
C ARG A 117 -16.53 9.66 -2.91
N ALA A 118 -16.60 8.34 -3.05
CA ALA A 118 -17.88 7.63 -3.13
C ALA A 118 -18.71 7.86 -1.86
N LYS A 119 -18.08 7.73 -0.67
CA LYS A 119 -18.78 7.92 0.59
C LYS A 119 -19.22 9.37 0.82
N THR A 120 -18.39 10.34 0.46
CA THR A 120 -18.75 11.78 0.48
C THR A 120 -19.92 12.07 -0.44
N SER A 121 -19.96 11.48 -1.65
CA SER A 121 -21.11 11.60 -2.56
C SER A 121 -22.40 11.08 -1.91
N ASP A 122 -22.32 9.95 -1.20
CA ASP A 122 -23.48 9.42 -0.48
C ASP A 122 -23.93 10.32 0.67
N PHE A 123 -22.99 10.88 1.45
CA PHE A 123 -23.34 11.84 2.49
C PHE A 123 -23.98 13.12 1.92
N LEU A 124 -23.48 13.64 0.80
CA LEU A 124 -24.09 14.78 0.13
C LEU A 124 -25.52 14.49 -0.34
N LYS A 125 -25.81 13.27 -0.82
CA LYS A 125 -27.19 12.87 -1.17
C LYS A 125 -28.10 12.88 0.07
N VAL A 126 -27.63 12.37 1.21
CA VAL A 126 -28.41 12.40 2.46
C VAL A 126 -28.68 13.84 2.90
N LEU A 127 -27.66 14.71 2.88
CA LEU A 127 -27.82 16.12 3.23
C LEU A 127 -28.81 16.85 2.31
N ASN A 128 -28.72 16.60 1.00
CA ASN A 128 -29.63 17.21 0.03
C ASN A 128 -31.08 16.74 0.22
N ARG A 129 -31.30 15.48 0.58
CA ARG A 129 -32.65 14.96 0.91
C ARG A 129 -33.22 15.52 2.22
N ALA A 130 -32.37 15.98 3.14
CA ALA A 130 -32.80 16.59 4.39
C ALA A 130 -33.19 18.08 4.23
N ARG A 131 -32.86 18.70 3.08
CA ARG A 131 -33.35 20.05 2.79
C ARG A 131 -34.85 19.98 2.49
N PRO A 132 -35.67 20.91 3.01
CA PRO A 132 -37.06 21.02 2.60
C PRO A 132 -37.13 21.15 1.08
N ASP A 133 -38.03 20.39 0.44
CA ASP A 133 -38.32 20.62 -0.97
C ASP A 133 -38.72 22.09 -1.13
N ALA A 134 -38.19 22.75 -2.17
CA ALA A 134 -38.71 24.06 -2.54
C ALA A 134 -40.22 23.91 -2.74
N GLU A 135 -41.02 24.66 -1.98
CA GLU A 135 -42.47 24.65 -2.12
C GLU A 135 -42.79 24.66 -3.62
N LYS A 136 -43.56 23.68 -4.09
CA LYS A 136 -44.14 23.73 -5.42
C LYS A 136 -44.98 25.01 -5.46
N LYS A 137 -44.40 26.12 -5.92
CA LYS A 137 -45.15 27.33 -6.23
C LYS A 137 -46.19 26.89 -7.24
N GLU A 138 -47.45 26.81 -6.83
CA GLU A 138 -48.56 26.72 -7.75
C GLU A 138 -48.37 27.85 -8.76
N MET A 139 -48.08 27.50 -10.02
CA MET A 139 -48.06 28.48 -11.08
C MET A 139 -49.50 28.96 -11.28
N LYS A 140 -49.86 30.04 -10.60
CA LYS A 140 -51.12 30.76 -10.82
C LYS A 140 -50.94 31.72 -11.98
N THR A 141 -51.88 31.69 -12.90
CA THR A 141 -52.00 32.73 -13.93
C THR A 141 -52.28 34.09 -13.27
N ILE A 142 -51.97 35.21 -13.94
CA ILE A 142 -52.20 36.58 -13.45
C ILE A 142 -53.65 36.82 -12.96
N THR A 143 -54.62 36.02 -13.43
CA THR A 143 -56.04 36.07 -13.05
C THR A 143 -56.43 35.04 -11.96
N GLY A 144 -55.47 34.40 -11.30
CA GLY A 144 -55.70 33.55 -10.13
C GLY A 144 -56.22 32.14 -10.42
N LYS A 145 -56.26 31.69 -11.68
CA LYS A 145 -56.68 30.32 -12.03
C LYS A 145 -55.49 29.36 -11.98
N THR A 146 -55.66 28.26 -11.24
CA THR A 146 -54.70 27.17 -11.10
C THR A 146 -54.80 26.21 -12.28
N PHE A 147 -53.67 25.78 -12.85
CA PHE A 147 -53.65 24.74 -13.88
C PHE A 147 -53.95 23.37 -13.25
N SER A 148 -55.11 22.80 -13.58
CA SER A 148 -55.42 21.39 -13.35
C SER A 148 -54.96 20.58 -14.57
N SER A 149 -53.90 19.79 -14.43
CA SER A 149 -53.64 18.71 -15.40
C SER A 149 -54.63 17.59 -15.12
N ARG A 150 -55.40 17.21 -16.14
CA ARG A 150 -56.17 15.97 -16.13
C ARG A 150 -55.25 14.77 -16.39
#